data_AF-A0A060C9I6-F1
#
_entry.id   AF-A0A060C9I6-F1
#
_cell.length_a   1.000
_cell.length_b   1.000
_cell.length_c   1.000
_cell.angle_alpha   90.00
_cell.angle_beta   90.00
_cell.angle_gamma   90.00
#
_symmetry.space_group_name_H-M   'P 1'
#
loop_
_entity.id
_entity.type
_entity.pdbx_description
1 polymer ?
#
loop_
_entity_poly.entity_id
_entity_poly.type
_entity_poly.pdbx_seq_one_letter_code
_entity_poly.pdbx_strand_id
1 'polypeptide(L)'
;MKVLMFGWEFPPHILGGLGTASYGLTKGMSQQEDMEITFCIPKPWGDEDQSFLHIIGMNSTPVVWRDVNWDYVNSRVGSYMDPQLYYDLRDHIYADFNYLHTN
;
A
#
# COMPACT_ATOMS: atom_id res chain seq x y z
N MET A 1 6.32 17.63 1.18
CA MET A 1 5.46 17.21 2.33
C MET A 1 5.01 15.77 2.13
N LYS A 2 5.01 14.93 3.17
CA LYS A 2 4.60 13.51 3.06
C LYS A 2 3.31 13.24 3.82
N VAL A 3 2.36 12.59 3.17
CA VAL A 3 1.06 12.23 3.75
C VAL A 3 0.87 10.72 3.69
N LEU A 4 0.63 10.12 4.86
CA LEU A 4 0.22 8.73 4.99
C LEU A 4 -1.28 8.68 5.28
N MET A 5 -2.05 8.07 4.39
CA MET A 5 -3.49 7.98 4.48
C MET A 5 -3.92 6.52 4.58
N PHE A 6 -4.77 6.22 5.56
CA PHE A 6 -5.37 4.89 5.70
C PHE A 6 -6.80 4.94 5.17
N GLY A 7 -7.07 4.11 4.18
CA GLY A 7 -8.37 3.98 3.57
C GLY A 7 -8.85 2.54 3.56
N TRP A 8 -10.09 2.34 3.12
CA TRP A 8 -10.65 1.01 2.90
C TRP A 8 -10.72 0.66 1.41
N GLU A 9 -10.94 1.66 0.56
CA GLU A 9 -11.30 1.49 -0.85
C GLU A 9 -10.70 2.64 -1.67
N PHE A 10 -10.34 2.36 -2.92
CA PHE A 10 -9.85 3.36 -3.86
C PHE A 10 -10.36 3.03 -5.28
N PRO A 11 -10.77 4.04 -6.08
CA PRO A 11 -11.25 3.80 -7.44
C PRO A 11 -10.23 3.04 -8.32
N PRO A 12 -10.69 2.17 -9.24
CA PRO A 12 -12.08 2.00 -9.70
C PRO A 12 -12.92 1.04 -8.85
N HIS A 13 -12.34 0.40 -7.84
CA HIS A 13 -13.01 -0.63 -7.07
C HIS A 13 -13.74 -0.08 -5.85
N ILE A 14 -14.99 -0.53 -5.70
CA ILE A 14 -15.91 -0.16 -4.62
C ILE A 14 -16.18 1.35 -4.58
N LEU A 15 -17.13 1.76 -5.43
CA LEU A 15 -17.46 3.17 -5.70
C LEU A 15 -18.52 3.71 -4.73
N GLY A 16 -18.29 3.51 -3.42
CA GLY A 16 -19.08 4.16 -2.38
C GLY A 16 -18.75 5.65 -2.24
N GLY A 17 -19.49 6.34 -1.36
CA GLY A 17 -19.20 7.75 -1.03
C GLY A 17 -17.81 7.95 -0.42
N LEU A 18 -17.28 6.95 0.28
CA LEU A 18 -15.95 6.98 0.89
C LEU A 18 -14.83 6.98 -0.15
N GLY A 19 -14.86 6.08 -1.12
CA GLY A 19 -13.84 6.00 -2.18
C GLY A 19 -13.81 7.27 -3.04
N THR A 20 -14.99 7.81 -3.36
CA THR A 20 -15.12 9.06 -4.12
C THR A 20 -14.56 10.26 -3.36
N ALA A 21 -14.85 10.38 -2.07
CA ALA A 21 -14.30 11.43 -1.22
C ALA A 21 -12.78 11.30 -1.05
N SER A 22 -12.29 10.07 -0.87
CA SER A 22 -10.85 9.79 -0.73
C SER A 22 -10.07 10.14 -2.01
N TYR A 23 -10.63 9.83 -3.18
CA TYR A 23 -10.09 10.26 -4.47
C TYR A 23 -10.07 11.78 -4.61
N GLY A 24 -11.19 12.45 -4.30
CA GLY A 24 -11.26 13.93 -4.37
C GLY A 24 -10.23 14.61 -3.46
N LEU A 25 -10.06 14.11 -2.24
CA LEU A 25 -9.06 14.62 -1.29
C LEU A 25 -7.63 14.40 -1.79
N THR A 26 -7.28 13.17 -2.16
CA THR A 26 -5.92 12.85 -2.63
C THR A 26 -5.59 13.58 -3.94
N LYS A 27 -6.57 13.76 -4.83
CA LYS A 27 -6.42 14.56 -6.05
C LYS A 27 -6.28 16.06 -5.78
N GLY A 28 -7.00 16.59 -4.79
CA GLY A 28 -6.87 17.98 -4.37
C GLY A 28 -5.50 18.26 -3.75
N MET A 29 -5.03 17.35 -2.90
CA MET A 29 -3.71 17.47 -2.26
C MET A 29 -2.55 17.33 -3.26
N SER A 30 -2.68 16.49 -4.28
CA SER A 30 -1.62 16.30 -5.29
C SER A 30 -1.40 17.51 -6.20
N GLN A 31 -2.26 18.53 -6.14
CA GLN A 31 -2.04 19.80 -6.83
C GLN A 31 -0.96 20.66 -6.16
N GLN A 32 -0.63 20.39 -4.89
CA GLN A 32 0.44 21.10 -4.21
C GLN A 32 1.79 20.60 -4.73
N GLU A 33 2.63 21.53 -5.19
CA GLU A 33 4.01 21.24 -5.57
C GLU A 33 4.77 20.67 -4.35
N ASP A 34 5.47 19.54 -4.53
CA ASP A 34 6.17 18.77 -3.48
C ASP A 34 5.26 17.94 -2.54
N MET A 35 4.09 17.46 -2.97
CA MET A 35 3.28 16.52 -2.16
C MET A 35 3.57 15.05 -2.53
N GLU A 36 3.98 14.25 -1.54
CA GLU A 36 4.08 12.79 -1.64
C GLU A 36 2.94 12.13 -0.84
N ILE A 37 2.05 11.41 -1.52
CA ILE A 37 0.89 10.75 -0.90
C ILE A 37 1.09 9.23 -0.94
N THR A 38 1.01 8.60 0.23
CA THR A 38 0.98 7.14 0.37
C THR A 38 -0.38 6.73 0.93
N PHE A 39 -1.11 5.91 0.19
CA PHE A 39 -2.44 5.44 0.54
C PHE A 39 -2.40 3.94 0.87
N CYS A 40 -2.70 3.61 2.12
CA CYS A 40 -2.73 2.24 2.63
C CYS A 40 -4.14 1.67 2.53
N ILE A 41 -4.30 0.55 1.83
CA ILE A 41 -5.58 -0.18 1.72
C ILE A 41 -5.44 -1.65 2.10
N PRO A 42 -6.51 -2.27 2.66
CA PRO A 42 -6.45 -3.68 3.07
C PRO A 42 -6.11 -4.62 1.93
N LYS A 43 -6.70 -4.42 0.75
CA LYS A 43 -6.50 -5.31 -0.41
C LYS A 43 -6.56 -4.50 -1.72
N PRO A 44 -5.41 -4.17 -2.32
CA PRO A 44 -5.35 -3.59 -3.65
C PRO A 44 -5.67 -4.64 -4.73
N TRP A 45 -6.16 -4.18 -5.87
CA TRP A 45 -6.49 -5.00 -7.04
C TRP A 45 -5.44 -4.90 -8.14
N GLY A 46 -4.69 -3.79 -8.19
CA GLY A 46 -3.59 -3.54 -9.12
C GLY A 46 -3.92 -2.66 -10.31
N ASP A 47 -5.19 -2.28 -10.48
CA ASP A 47 -5.68 -1.38 -11.53
C ASP A 47 -6.05 0.01 -10.99
N GLU A 48 -5.77 0.27 -9.72
CA GLU A 48 -5.98 1.58 -9.10
C GLU A 48 -5.07 2.66 -9.71
N ASP A 49 -5.57 3.90 -9.76
CA ASP A 49 -4.81 5.03 -10.30
C ASP A 49 -3.68 5.45 -9.35
N GLN A 50 -2.45 5.05 -9.69
CA GLN A 50 -1.22 5.40 -8.97
C GLN A 50 -0.47 6.59 -9.58
N SER A 51 -1.08 7.36 -10.48
CA SER A 51 -0.39 8.44 -11.19
C SER A 51 0.03 9.61 -10.29
N PHE A 52 -0.63 9.79 -9.15
CA PHE A 52 -0.40 10.90 -8.22
C PHE A 52 -0.27 10.45 -6.76
N LEU A 53 -0.27 9.15 -6.49
CA LEU A 53 -0.11 8.58 -5.16
C LEU A 53 0.51 7.19 -5.23
N HIS A 54 1.11 6.75 -4.13
CA HIS A 54 1.61 5.39 -3.96
C HIS A 54 0.62 4.56 -3.16
N ILE A 55 0.30 3.35 -3.62
CA ILE A 55 -0.59 2.42 -2.90
C ILE A 55 0.24 1.38 -2.17
N ILE A 56 -0.08 1.15 -0.90
CA ILE A 56 0.48 0.06 -0.10
C ILE A 56 -0.63 -0.90 0.28
N GLY A 57 -0.48 -2.16 -0.14
CA GLY A 57 -1.38 -3.25 0.22
C GLY A 57 -1.08 -3.79 1.61
N MET A 58 -1.92 -3.46 2.58
CA MET A 58 -1.71 -3.83 3.98
C MET A 58 -1.87 -5.34 4.23
N ASN A 59 -2.52 -6.09 3.33
CA ASN A 59 -2.54 -7.55 3.33
C ASN A 59 -1.16 -8.19 3.07
N SER A 60 -0.24 -7.44 2.48
CA SER A 60 1.06 -7.94 2.03
C SER A 60 2.23 -7.16 2.63
N THR A 61 1.96 -6.19 3.50
CA THR A 61 2.98 -5.52 4.31
C THR A 61 3.54 -6.49 5.36
N PRO A 62 4.86 -6.75 5.39
CA PRO A 62 5.45 -7.66 6.35
C PRO A 62 5.40 -7.06 7.75
N VAL A 63 4.89 -7.84 8.71
CA VAL A 63 4.94 -7.52 10.15
C VAL A 63 5.91 -8.43 10.91
N VAL A 64 6.48 -9.44 10.24
CA VAL A 64 7.51 -10.32 10.77
C VAL A 64 8.64 -10.41 9.74
N TRP A 65 9.89 -10.35 10.20
CA TRP A 65 11.03 -10.57 9.33
C TRP A 65 11.12 -12.04 8.92
N ARG A 66 11.16 -12.29 7.61
CA ARG A 66 11.39 -13.61 7.03
C ARG A 66 12.35 -13.51 5.86
N ASP A 67 13.22 -14.51 5.71
CA ASP A 67 14.03 -14.65 4.52
C ASP A 67 13.21 -15.33 3.42
N VAL A 68 12.72 -14.54 2.47
CA VAL A 68 11.80 -14.98 1.41
C VAL A 68 12.40 -14.66 0.05
N ASN A 69 12.33 -15.61 -0.87
CA ASN A 69 12.85 -15.47 -2.22
C ASN A 69 12.07 -14.40 -3.03
N TRP A 70 12.80 -13.64 -3.85
CA TRP A 70 12.23 -12.53 -4.63
C TRP A 70 11.15 -12.98 -5.62
N ASP A 71 11.36 -14.09 -6.33
CA ASP A 71 10.39 -14.63 -7.30
C ASP A 71 9.08 -15.00 -6.60
N TYR A 72 9.17 -15.50 -5.37
CA TYR A 72 7.99 -15.78 -4.55
C TYR A 72 7.25 -14.49 -4.19
N VAL A 73 7.94 -13.46 -3.70
CA VAL A 73 7.33 -12.16 -3.37
C VAL A 73 6.70 -11.54 -4.61
N ASN A 74 7.40 -11.53 -5.75
CA ASN A 74 6.91 -11.02 -7.01
C ASN A 74 5.64 -11.74 -7.49
N SER A 75 5.59 -13.08 -7.36
CA SER A 75 4.38 -13.85 -7.69
C SER A 75 3.16 -13.52 -6.83
N ARG A 76 3.37 -12.95 -5.63
CA ARG A 76 2.32 -12.68 -4.63
C ARG A 76 1.83 -11.23 -4.63
N VAL A 77 2.73 -10.28 -4.82
CA VAL A 77 2.45 -8.84 -4.68
C VAL A 77 2.69 -8.04 -5.96
N GLY A 78 3.45 -8.58 -6.91
CA GLY A 78 3.90 -7.85 -8.10
C GLY A 78 2.77 -7.36 -9.02
N SER A 79 1.54 -7.88 -8.84
CA SER A 79 0.38 -7.40 -9.57
C SER A 79 -0.16 -6.05 -9.07
N TYR A 80 0.19 -5.61 -7.86
CA TYR A 80 -0.36 -4.38 -7.25
C TYR A 80 0.65 -3.56 -6.43
N MET A 81 1.81 -4.10 -6.12
CA MET A 81 2.85 -3.43 -5.33
C MET A 81 4.23 -3.85 -5.83
N ASP A 82 5.18 -2.91 -5.85
CA ASP A 82 6.57 -3.22 -6.17
C ASP A 82 7.12 -4.24 -5.14
N PRO A 83 7.62 -5.42 -5.58
CA PRO A 83 8.24 -6.39 -4.70
C PRO A 83 9.41 -5.81 -3.89
N GLN A 84 10.13 -4.81 -4.40
CA GLN A 84 11.22 -4.17 -3.65
C GLN A 84 10.71 -3.47 -2.39
N LEU A 85 9.53 -2.84 -2.45
CA LEU A 85 8.91 -2.19 -1.30
C LEU A 85 8.65 -3.18 -0.15
N TYR A 86 8.36 -4.45 -0.45
CA TYR A 86 8.24 -5.49 0.57
C TYR A 86 9.55 -5.67 1.35
N TYR A 87 10.70 -5.70 0.67
CA TYR A 87 12.01 -5.83 1.31
C TYR A 87 12.35 -4.60 2.15
N ASP A 88 12.08 -3.40 1.62
CA ASP A 88 12.34 -2.14 2.31
C ASP A 88 11.54 -2.04 3.62
N LEU A 89 10.27 -2.48 3.59
CA LEU A 89 9.39 -2.52 4.78
C LEU A 89 9.81 -3.61 5.77
N ARG A 90 10.24 -4.77 5.28
CA ARG A 90 10.69 -5.90 6.11
C ARG A 90 11.91 -5.54 6.95
N ASP A 91 12.85 -4.79 6.39
CA ASP A 91 14.14 -4.50 7.03
C ASP A 91 14.02 -3.47 8.18
N HIS A 92 12.83 -2.87 8.36
CA HIS A 92 12.53 -1.91 9.44
C HIS A 92 11.51 -2.46 10.47
N ILE A 93 11.46 -3.79 10.66
CA ILE A 93 10.62 -4.43 11.69
C ILE A 93 11.39 -4.49 13.02
N TYR A 94 10.93 -3.74 14.01
CA TYR A 94 11.61 -3.61 15.32
C TYR A 94 11.03 -4.50 16.43
N ALA A 95 9.94 -5.22 16.16
CA ALA A 95 9.25 -6.05 17.14
C ALA A 95 8.92 -7.43 16.56
N ASP A 96 8.99 -8.44 17.42
CA ASP A 96 8.69 -9.82 17.04
C ASP A 96 7.19 -10.12 17.14
N PHE A 97 6.53 -10.23 16.00
CA PHE A 97 5.11 -10.59 15.86
C PHE A 97 4.91 -12.06 15.45
N ASN A 98 5.91 -12.95 15.59
CA ASN A 98 5.79 -14.37 15.23
C ASN A 98 4.62 -15.09 15.93
N TYR A 99 4.18 -14.59 17.08
CA TYR A 99 3.04 -15.13 17.82
C TYR A 99 1.68 -14.92 17.13
N LEU A 100 1.58 -14.04 16.11
CA LEU A 100 0.32 -13.71 15.44
C LEU A 100 -0.09 -14.67 14.30
N HIS A 101 0.56 -15.84 14.17
CA HIS A 101 0.29 -16.80 13.08
C HIS A 101 0.20 -16.12 11.70
N THR A 102 1.22 -15.35 11.36
CA THR A 102 1.25 -14.55 10.13
C THR A 102 1.42 -15.43 8.89
N ASN A 103 0.69 -15.10 7.81
CA ASN A 103 0.69 -15.84 6.54
C ASN A 103 2.03 -15.80 5.80
#